data_AF-A0A928FFI7-F1
#
_entry.id   AF-A0A928FFI7-F1
#
_cell.length_a   1.000
_cell.length_b   1.000
_cell.length_c   1.000
_cell.angle_alpha   90.00
_cell.angle_beta   90.00
_cell.angle_gamma   90.00
#
_symmetry.space_group_name_H-M   'P 1'
#
loop_
_entity.id
_entity.type
_entity.pdbx_description
1 polymer ?
#
loop_
_entity_poly.entity_id
_entity_poly.type
_entity_poly.pdbx_seq_one_letter_code
_entity_poly.pdbx_strand_id
1 'polypeptide(L)'
;MENINREFFDEYTKLDNLCRQMFNSERGVSSYIEAMESTPSSKSRNVPEWGSDLKMLKQYRHIRNELAHSTGAFHRDICFSYDITWIKMFYNRIIKRKDPLGVLFSISKKGGSQKKNTIAKRSVNVKGKSKKKTGKKIDKKAVALGFIMIMIAIILINYFT
;
A
#
# COMPACT_ATOMS: atom_id res chain seq x y z
N MET A 1 3.23 -33.32 3.92
CA MET A 1 3.57 -31.88 3.84
C MET A 1 3.45 -31.32 2.43
N GLU A 2 3.60 -32.13 1.37
CA GLU A 2 3.38 -31.69 -0.02
C GLU A 2 2.02 -30.99 -0.27
N ASN A 3 0.94 -31.54 0.29
CA ASN A 3 -0.38 -30.93 0.21
C ASN A 3 -0.41 -29.50 0.80
N ILE A 4 0.26 -29.27 1.94
CA ILE A 4 0.33 -27.95 2.59
C ILE A 4 1.11 -26.95 1.71
N ASN A 5 2.23 -27.36 1.11
CA ASN A 5 2.98 -26.49 0.21
C ASN A 5 2.18 -26.12 -1.05
N ARG A 6 1.43 -27.07 -1.62
CA ARG A 6 0.54 -26.82 -2.76
C ARG A 6 -0.59 -25.85 -2.39
N GLU A 7 -1.27 -26.09 -1.27
CA GLU A 7 -2.33 -25.19 -0.79
C GLU A 7 -1.80 -23.78 -0.51
N PHE A 8 -0.61 -23.66 0.12
CA PHE A 8 0.03 -22.36 0.30
C PHE A 8 0.28 -21.67 -1.04
N PHE A 9 0.83 -22.39 -2.02
CA PHE A 9 1.15 -21.84 -3.34
C PHE A 9 -0.10 -21.31 -4.05
N ASP A 10 -1.21 -22.06 -3.99
CA ASP A 10 -2.48 -21.68 -4.60
C ASP A 10 -3.09 -20.45 -3.92
N GLU A 11 -3.10 -20.41 -2.57
CA GLU A 11 -3.62 -19.28 -1.81
C GLU A 11 -2.77 -18.02 -1.98
N TYR A 12 -1.43 -18.16 -2.03
CA TYR A 12 -0.55 -17.05 -2.37
C TYR A 12 -0.83 -16.54 -3.78
N THR A 13 -1.05 -17.42 -4.75
CA THR A 13 -1.37 -17.04 -6.13
C THR A 13 -2.67 -16.22 -6.21
N LYS A 14 -3.70 -16.57 -5.42
CA LYS A 14 -4.93 -15.77 -5.29
C LYS A 14 -4.65 -14.37 -4.74
N LEU A 15 -3.86 -14.27 -3.67
CA LEU A 15 -3.44 -12.98 -3.10
C LEU A 15 -2.62 -12.14 -4.08
N ASP A 16 -1.72 -12.78 -4.82
CA ASP A 16 -0.86 -12.14 -5.81
C ASP A 16 -1.68 -11.54 -6.95
N ASN A 17 -2.65 -12.29 -7.48
CA ASN A 17 -3.59 -11.82 -8.49
C ASN A 17 -4.48 -10.67 -8.00
N LEU A 18 -4.97 -10.73 -6.75
CA LEU A 18 -5.70 -9.62 -6.14
C LEU A 18 -4.85 -8.34 -6.10
N CYS A 19 -3.58 -8.47 -5.70
CA CYS A 19 -2.66 -7.33 -5.70
C CYS A 19 -2.42 -6.81 -7.13
N ARG A 20 -2.29 -7.68 -8.14
CA ARG A 20 -2.12 -7.26 -9.55
C ARG A 20 -3.28 -6.37 -9.99
N GLN A 21 -4.51 -6.79 -9.71
CA GLN A 21 -5.72 -6.04 -10.05
C GLN A 21 -5.77 -4.70 -9.30
N MET A 22 -5.45 -4.71 -8.00
CA MET A 22 -5.50 -3.50 -7.16
C MET A 22 -4.49 -2.42 -7.60
N PHE A 23 -3.30 -2.82 -8.03
CA PHE A 23 -2.25 -1.91 -8.48
C PHE A 23 -2.21 -1.69 -9.99
N ASN A 24 -3.05 -2.41 -10.75
CA ASN A 24 -2.97 -2.49 -12.21
C ASN A 24 -1.52 -2.76 -12.68
N SER A 25 -0.88 -3.77 -12.08
CA SER A 25 0.54 -4.09 -12.27
C SER A 25 0.75 -5.59 -12.28
N GLU A 26 1.65 -6.08 -13.12
CA GLU A 26 2.01 -7.51 -13.20
C GLU A 26 2.79 -8.02 -11.97
N ARG A 27 3.26 -7.14 -11.10
CA ARG A 27 4.17 -7.48 -10.00
C ARG A 27 3.45 -7.95 -8.72
N GLY A 28 2.11 -7.94 -8.70
CA GLY A 28 1.30 -8.60 -7.67
C GLY A 28 1.64 -8.17 -6.25
N VAL A 29 1.91 -9.14 -5.36
CA VAL A 29 2.30 -8.89 -3.96
C VAL A 29 3.54 -7.99 -3.87
N SER A 30 4.45 -8.03 -4.85
CA SER A 30 5.62 -7.14 -4.84
C SER A 30 5.23 -5.66 -4.96
N SER A 31 4.21 -5.33 -5.76
CA SER A 31 3.67 -3.96 -5.81
C SER A 31 3.09 -3.54 -4.46
N TYR A 32 2.43 -4.47 -3.77
CA TYR A 32 1.90 -4.22 -2.42
C TYR A 32 3.02 -3.94 -1.42
N ILE A 33 4.07 -4.77 -1.41
CA ILE A 33 5.26 -4.61 -0.57
C ILE A 33 5.92 -3.25 -0.85
N GLU A 34 6.12 -2.89 -2.13
CA GLU A 34 6.73 -1.62 -2.52
C GLU A 34 5.90 -0.41 -2.08
N ALA A 35 4.58 -0.50 -2.16
CA ALA A 35 3.68 0.53 -1.65
C ALA A 35 3.82 0.71 -0.12
N MET A 36 4.01 -0.38 0.61
CA MET A 36 4.31 -0.31 2.05
C MET A 36 5.70 0.28 2.32
N GLU A 37 6.73 -0.13 1.57
CA GLU A 37 8.10 0.35 1.77
C GLU A 37 8.27 1.83 1.42
N SER A 38 7.58 2.29 0.38
CA SER A 38 7.60 3.69 -0.05
C SER A 38 6.72 4.60 0.82
N THR A 39 5.94 4.05 1.75
CA THR A 39 5.14 4.86 2.68
C THR A 39 6.04 5.48 3.75
N PRO A 40 6.01 6.82 3.94
CA PRO A 40 6.80 7.48 4.97
C PRO A 40 6.55 6.94 6.38
N SER A 41 7.62 6.78 7.17
CA SER A 41 7.56 6.30 8.56
C SER A 41 6.60 7.10 9.44
N SER A 42 6.51 8.41 9.20
CA SER A 42 5.59 9.31 9.90
C SER A 42 4.12 8.95 9.72
N LYS A 43 3.75 8.29 8.62
CA LYS A 43 2.40 7.80 8.32
C LYS A 43 2.22 6.36 8.80
N SER A 44 3.14 5.47 8.43
CA SER A 44 3.02 4.04 8.73
C SER A 44 3.01 3.72 10.22
N ARG A 45 3.71 4.52 11.05
CA ARG A 45 3.68 4.38 12.53
C ARG A 45 2.29 4.50 13.17
N ASN A 46 1.31 5.08 12.46
CA ASN A 46 -0.07 5.22 12.94
C ASN A 46 -0.97 4.05 12.50
N VAL A 47 -0.43 3.10 11.75
CA VAL A 47 -1.13 1.92 11.26
C VAL A 47 -0.72 0.72 12.11
N PRO A 48 -1.65 0.04 12.80
CA PRO A 48 -1.35 -1.18 13.54
C PRO A 48 -0.73 -2.25 12.63
N GLU A 49 0.17 -3.04 13.20
CA GLU A 49 0.75 -4.23 12.55
C GLU A 49 1.49 -3.98 11.23
N TRP A 50 1.79 -2.71 10.89
CA TRP A 50 2.46 -2.36 9.63
C TRP A 50 3.75 -3.15 9.40
N GLY A 51 4.63 -3.16 10.41
CA GLY A 51 5.92 -3.83 10.32
C GLY A 51 5.81 -5.36 10.28
N SER A 52 4.90 -5.94 11.07
CA SER A 52 4.67 -7.39 11.08
C SER A 52 4.07 -7.86 9.76
N ASP A 53 3.06 -7.16 9.23
CA ASP A 53 2.45 -7.50 7.95
C ASP A 53 3.47 -7.42 6.81
N LEU A 54 4.28 -6.35 6.76
CA LEU A 54 5.34 -6.21 5.77
C LEU A 54 6.37 -7.35 5.85
N LYS A 55 6.78 -7.72 7.07
CA LYS A 55 7.72 -8.83 7.29
C LYS A 55 7.14 -10.15 6.78
N MET A 56 5.89 -10.45 7.13
CA MET A 56 5.21 -11.68 6.70
C MET A 56 5.06 -11.73 5.17
N LEU A 57 4.67 -10.63 4.52
CA LEU A 57 4.56 -10.59 3.04
C LEU A 57 5.90 -10.88 2.36
N LYS A 58 7.01 -10.34 2.86
CA LYS A 58 8.35 -10.62 2.34
C LYS A 58 8.73 -12.09 2.52
N GLN A 59 8.47 -12.63 3.72
CA GLN A 59 8.71 -14.04 4.01
C GLN A 59 7.92 -14.95 3.06
N TYR A 60 6.64 -14.67 2.86
CA TYR A 60 5.79 -15.48 1.97
C TYR A 60 6.14 -15.36 0.50
N ARG A 61 6.59 -14.17 0.06
CA ARG A 61 7.16 -14.02 -1.29
C ARG A 61 8.40 -14.91 -1.46
N HIS A 62 9.26 -14.97 -0.46
CA HIS A 62 10.45 -15.83 -0.50
C HIS A 62 10.07 -17.32 -0.56
N ILE A 63 9.16 -17.77 0.31
CA ILE A 63 8.65 -19.14 0.32
C ILE A 63 8.04 -19.51 -1.04
N ARG A 64 7.18 -18.66 -1.61
CA ARG A 64 6.59 -18.89 -2.94
C ARG A 64 7.66 -19.04 -4.01
N ASN A 65 8.71 -18.21 -3.96
CA ASN A 65 9.81 -18.28 -4.92
C ASN A 65 10.63 -19.57 -4.74
N GLU A 66 10.86 -20.01 -3.51
CA GLU A 66 11.50 -21.30 -3.24
C GLU A 66 10.70 -22.46 -3.85
N LEU A 67 9.38 -22.50 -3.60
CA LEU A 67 8.49 -23.51 -4.16
C LEU A 67 8.47 -23.49 -5.70
N ALA A 68 8.49 -22.30 -6.31
CA ALA A 68 8.43 -22.15 -7.76
C ALA A 68 9.72 -22.57 -8.48
N HIS A 69 10.88 -22.42 -7.85
CA HIS A 69 12.18 -22.50 -8.54
C HIS A 69 13.11 -23.60 -8.02
N SER A 70 12.88 -24.15 -6.84
CA SER A 70 13.77 -25.17 -6.27
C SER A 70 13.25 -26.58 -6.54
N THR A 71 14.09 -27.42 -7.15
CA THR A 71 13.78 -28.83 -7.40
C THR A 71 13.44 -29.56 -6.10
N GLY A 72 12.33 -30.30 -6.10
CA GLY A 72 11.87 -31.06 -4.94
C GLY A 72 11.32 -30.23 -3.77
N ALA A 73 11.20 -28.90 -3.89
CA ALA A 73 10.77 -28.03 -2.79
C ALA A 73 9.39 -28.40 -2.22
N PHE A 74 8.46 -28.79 -3.08
CA PHE A 74 7.13 -29.24 -2.63
C PHE A 74 7.17 -30.45 -1.70
N HIS A 75 8.21 -31.29 -1.73
CA HIS A 75 8.33 -32.46 -0.86
C HIS A 75 9.04 -32.16 0.48
N ARG A 76 9.51 -30.93 0.69
CA ARG A 76 10.15 -30.48 1.94
C ARG A 76 9.16 -29.79 2.87
N ASP A 77 9.52 -29.67 4.14
CA ASP A 77 8.70 -28.99 5.14
C ASP A 77 8.99 -27.48 5.14
N ILE A 78 8.39 -26.76 4.19
CA ILE A 78 8.60 -25.31 3.99
C ILE A 78 7.43 -24.51 4.57
N CYS A 79 6.19 -24.92 4.29
CA CYS A 79 4.99 -24.24 4.76
C CYS A 79 4.26 -25.03 5.85
N PHE A 80 3.54 -24.30 6.69
CA PHE A 80 2.67 -24.84 7.72
C PHE A 80 1.24 -24.31 7.57
N SER A 81 0.28 -24.96 8.24
CA SER A 81 -1.14 -24.57 8.17
C SER A 81 -1.41 -23.12 8.63
N TYR A 82 -0.60 -22.61 9.56
CA TYR A 82 -0.71 -21.21 10.00
C TYR A 82 -0.30 -20.23 8.89
N ASP A 83 0.58 -20.61 7.97
CA ASP A 83 0.99 -19.75 6.85
C ASP A 83 -0.15 -19.57 5.85
N ILE A 84 -0.83 -20.66 5.52
CA ILE A 84 -2.02 -20.66 4.68
C ILE A 84 -3.11 -19.79 5.33
N THR A 85 -3.33 -19.98 6.63
CA THR A 85 -4.31 -19.21 7.40
C THR A 85 -3.99 -17.72 7.36
N TRP A 86 -2.72 -17.34 7.53
CA TRP A 86 -2.30 -15.95 7.46
C TRP A 86 -2.58 -15.34 6.09
N ILE A 87 -2.24 -16.03 4.99
CA ILE A 87 -2.49 -15.57 3.61
C ILE A 87 -4.00 -15.36 3.37
N LYS A 88 -4.83 -16.34 3.74
CA LYS A 88 -6.31 -16.23 3.63
C LYS A 88 -6.85 -15.06 4.45
N MET A 89 -6.34 -14.84 5.66
CA MET A 89 -6.74 -13.71 6.50
C MET A 89 -6.33 -12.37 5.88
N PHE A 90 -5.10 -12.28 5.35
CA PHE A 90 -4.61 -11.06 4.72
C PHE A 90 -5.38 -10.73 3.44
N TYR A 91 -5.66 -11.72 2.59
CA TYR A 91 -6.55 -11.58 1.43
C TYR A 91 -7.89 -10.96 1.84
N ASN A 92 -8.53 -11.54 2.87
CA ASN A 92 -9.81 -11.04 3.37
C ASN A 92 -9.72 -9.63 3.97
N ARG A 93 -8.59 -9.26 4.58
CA ARG A 93 -8.34 -7.90 5.06
C ARG A 93 -8.29 -6.91 3.90
N ILE A 94 -7.66 -7.24 2.76
CA ILE A 94 -7.65 -6.39 1.57
C ILE A 94 -9.07 -6.19 1.04
N ILE A 95 -9.84 -7.27 0.87
CA ILE A 95 -11.24 -7.19 0.39
C ILE A 95 -12.09 -6.29 1.30
N LYS A 96 -11.89 -6.37 2.63
CA LYS A 96 -12.61 -5.57 3.62
C LYS A 96 -12.01 -4.18 3.84
N ARG A 97 -10.94 -3.80 3.13
CA ARG A 97 -10.14 -2.57 3.34
C ARG A 97 -9.68 -2.38 4.79
N LYS A 98 -9.35 -3.49 5.45
CA LYS A 98 -8.77 -3.57 6.80
C LYS A 98 -7.29 -3.99 6.77
N ASP A 99 -6.71 -4.05 5.59
CA ASP A 99 -5.27 -4.20 5.35
C ASP A 99 -4.52 -2.89 5.69
N PRO A 100 -3.17 -2.92 5.82
CA PRO A 100 -2.41 -1.73 6.19
C PRO A 100 -2.63 -0.51 5.29
N LEU A 101 -2.73 -0.70 3.97
CA LEU A 101 -2.92 0.40 3.02
C LEU A 101 -4.36 0.94 3.09
N GLY A 102 -5.35 0.06 3.25
CA GLY A 102 -6.74 0.42 3.50
C GLY A 102 -6.93 1.22 4.79
N VAL A 103 -6.28 0.79 5.88
CA VAL A 103 -6.29 1.52 7.16
C VAL A 103 -5.61 2.87 7.03
N LEU A 104 -4.42 2.93 6.39
CA LEU A 104 -3.72 4.19 6.11
C LEU A 104 -4.61 5.18 5.35
N PHE A 105 -5.27 4.72 4.30
CA PHE A 105 -6.22 5.53 3.54
C PHE A 105 -7.34 6.07 4.43
N SER A 106 -7.92 5.23 5.30
CA SER A 106 -8.99 5.64 6.22
C SER A 106 -8.55 6.73 7.21
N ILE A 107 -7.32 6.63 7.75
CA ILE A 107 -6.74 7.62 8.68
C ILE A 107 -6.55 8.95 7.96
N SER A 108 -6.00 8.91 6.73
CA SER A 108 -5.76 10.12 5.94
C SER A 108 -7.05 10.89 5.62
N LYS A 109 -8.16 10.19 5.37
CA LYS A 109 -9.48 10.78 5.14
C LYS A 109 -10.05 11.46 6.38
N LYS A 110 -9.86 10.86 7.56
CA LYS A 110 -10.31 11.42 8.84
C LYS A 110 -9.52 12.68 9.21
N GLY A 111 -8.19 12.67 9.05
CA GLY A 111 -7.34 13.84 9.32
C GLY A 111 -7.62 15.03 8.40
N GLY A 112 -8.04 14.78 7.16
CA GLY A 112 -8.46 15.83 6.22
C GLY A 112 -9.84 16.44 6.50
N SER A 113 -10.71 15.69 7.19
CA SER A 113 -12.10 16.10 7.48
C SER A 113 -12.24 16.91 8.79
N GLN A 114 -11.21 16.92 9.65
CA GLN A 114 -11.23 17.67 10.92
C GLN A 114 -10.78 19.15 10.80
N LYS A 115 -10.54 19.66 9.59
CA LYS A 115 -10.29 21.10 9.33
C LYS A 115 -11.55 21.87 8.90
N LYS A 116 -12.73 21.52 9.41
CA LYS A 116 -13.92 22.39 9.41
C LYS A 116 -14.71 22.14 10.70
N ASN A 117 -15.02 23.22 11.41
CA ASN A 117 -15.86 23.35 12.61
C ASN A 117 -15.18 23.33 13.98
N THR A 118 -14.52 24.44 14.31
CA THR A 118 -14.61 25.07 15.64
C THR A 118 -14.58 26.60 15.51
N ILE A 119 -15.58 27.19 14.85
CA ILE A 119 -15.96 28.59 15.08
C ILE A 119 -17.48 28.67 15.10
N ALA A 120 -18.07 28.39 16.27
CA ALA A 120 -19.43 28.82 16.61
C ALA A 120 -19.68 28.72 18.12
N LYS A 121 -19.11 29.65 18.90
CA LYS A 121 -19.83 30.27 20.02
C LYS A 121 -19.29 31.68 20.22
N ARG A 122 -20.08 32.66 19.75
CA ARG A 122 -19.91 34.10 19.97
C ARG A 122 -20.14 34.42 21.45
N SER A 123 -19.26 35.22 22.03
CA SER A 123 -19.66 36.35 22.87
C SER A 123 -18.59 37.46 22.84
N VAL A 124 -18.93 38.51 22.08
CA VAL A 124 -18.77 39.95 22.39
C VAL A 124 -17.39 40.64 22.27
N ASN A 125 -17.42 41.66 21.39
CA ASN A 125 -16.65 42.91 21.28
C ASN A 125 -15.16 42.88 20.87
N VAL A 126 -14.84 43.57 19.76
CA VAL A 126 -14.07 44.83 19.73
C VAL A 126 -13.97 45.36 18.29
N LYS A 127 -14.23 46.67 18.14
CA LYS A 127 -14.02 47.53 16.97
C LYS A 127 -12.64 47.35 16.32
N GLY A 128 -12.56 47.38 14.98
CA GLY A 128 -11.30 47.76 14.32
C GLY A 128 -11.14 47.40 12.85
N LYS A 129 -11.43 48.37 11.98
CA LYS A 129 -10.76 48.73 10.70
C LYS A 129 -10.48 47.65 9.62
N SER A 130 -11.09 47.92 8.47
CA SER A 130 -10.79 47.47 7.11
C SER A 130 -9.30 47.34 6.74
N LYS A 131 -8.94 46.27 6.01
CA LYS A 131 -7.95 46.29 4.92
C LYS A 131 -8.13 45.08 3.97
N LYS A 132 -8.62 45.35 2.77
CA LYS A 132 -8.53 44.51 1.56
C LYS A 132 -7.05 44.34 1.19
N LYS A 133 -6.55 43.12 0.95
CA LYS A 133 -5.45 42.85 -0.02
C LYS A 133 -5.54 41.44 -0.62
N THR A 134 -5.92 41.43 -1.90
CA THR A 134 -5.33 40.69 -3.04
C THR A 134 -4.98 39.21 -2.88
N GLY A 135 -5.81 38.37 -3.50
CA GLY A 135 -5.51 36.96 -3.73
C GLY A 135 -4.42 36.74 -4.79
N LYS A 136 -3.57 35.76 -4.54
CA LYS A 136 -2.72 35.12 -5.55
C LYS A 136 -3.30 33.73 -5.81
N LYS A 137 -3.96 33.56 -6.98
CA LYS A 137 -4.39 32.24 -7.47
C LYS A 137 -3.12 31.45 -7.78
N ILE A 138 -2.99 30.26 -7.19
CA ILE A 138 -1.99 29.28 -7.64
C ILE A 138 -2.73 28.33 -8.58
N ASP A 139 -2.38 28.43 -9.87
CA ASP A 139 -2.96 27.65 -10.93
C ASP A 139 -2.60 26.17 -10.80
N LYS A 140 -3.62 25.31 -10.72
CA LYS A 140 -3.54 23.86 -10.51
C LYS A 140 -3.09 23.08 -11.77
N LYS A 141 -2.15 23.59 -12.56
CA LYS A 141 -1.68 22.91 -13.79
C LYS A 141 -0.29 22.26 -13.70
N ALA A 142 0.41 22.35 -12.57
CA ALA A 142 1.79 21.85 -12.47
C ALA A 142 1.97 20.40 -11.97
N VAL A 143 0.91 19.60 -11.81
CA VAL A 143 1.04 18.21 -11.28
C VAL A 143 1.08 17.16 -12.40
N ALA A 144 0.87 17.53 -13.66
CA ALA A 144 0.74 16.58 -14.78
C ALA A 144 2.00 16.39 -15.65
N LEU A 145 3.15 16.95 -15.29
CA LEU A 145 4.38 16.86 -16.11
C LEU A 145 5.50 15.98 -15.52
N GLY A 146 5.36 15.53 -14.28
CA GLY A 146 6.39 14.70 -13.60
C GLY A 146 6.42 13.23 -14.04
N PHE A 147 5.33 12.70 -14.59
CA PHE A 147 5.22 11.27 -14.93
C PHE A 147 5.74 10.91 -16.33
N ILE A 148 5.76 11.86 -17.27
CA ILE A 148 6.17 11.59 -18.65
C ILE A 148 7.71 11.49 -18.78
N MET A 149 8.45 12.29 -18.01
CA MET A 149 9.92 12.28 -18.06
C MET A 149 10.55 10.99 -17.50
N ILE A 150 9.90 10.34 -16.54
CA ILE A 150 10.40 9.09 -15.93
C ILE A 150 10.21 7.90 -16.87
N MET A 151 9.13 7.87 -17.65
CA MET A 151 8.87 6.80 -18.62
C MET A 151 9.87 6.85 -19.79
N ILE A 152 10.26 8.05 -20.25
CA ILE A 152 11.24 8.20 -21.33
C ILE A 152 12.65 7.75 -20.88
N ALA A 153 13.03 8.02 -19.62
CA ALA A 153 14.32 7.57 -19.09
C ALA A 153 14.43 6.04 -18.98
N ILE A 154 13.34 5.35 -18.61
CA ILE A 154 13.32 3.89 -18.50
C ILE A 154 13.40 3.23 -19.89
N ILE A 155 12.79 3.83 -20.92
CA ILE A 155 12.88 3.33 -22.29
C ILE A 155 14.30 3.50 -22.84
N LEU A 156 14.98 4.62 -22.56
CA LEU A 156 16.34 4.85 -23.03
C LEU A 156 17.37 3.91 -22.36
N ILE A 157 17.20 3.57 -21.09
CA ILE A 157 18.09 2.63 -20.38
C ILE A 157 17.98 1.21 -20.97
N ASN A 158 16.77 0.78 -21.37
CA ASN A 158 16.54 -0.52 -22.01
C ASN A 158 16.92 -0.56 -23.49
N TYR A 159 17.14 0.59 -24.15
CA TYR A 159 17.57 0.63 -25.55
C TYR A 159 19.11 0.66 -25.69
N PHE A 160 19.83 1.05 -24.64
CA PHE A 160 21.29 1.18 -24.63
C PHE A 160 22.03 0.04 -23.88
N THR A 161 21.29 -0.96 -23.38
CA THR A 161 21.82 -2.19 -22.78
C THR A 161 21.42 -3.38 -23.65
#